data_AF-A0A8S3A667-F1
#
_entry.id   AF-A0A8S3A667-F1
#
_cell.length_a   1.000
_cell.length_b   1.000
_cell.length_c   1.000
_cell.angle_alpha   90.00
_cell.angle_beta   90.00
_cell.angle_gamma   90.00
#
_symmetry.space_group_name_H-M   'P 1'
#
loop_
_entity.id
_entity.type
_entity.pdbx_description
1 polymer ?
#
loop_
_entity_poly.entity_id
_entity_poly.type
_entity_poly.pdbx_seq_one_letter_code
_entity_poly.pdbx_strand_id
1 'polypeptide(L)' 'KDPTKRIVFVFHCEFSSERAPSLLRYMRSEDRNIHASNYPALHYPELYLLEGGYKALFEHST' A
#
# COMPACT_ATOMS: atom_id res chain seq x y z
N LYS A 1 -15.51 -3.47 14.84
CA LYS A 1 -15.13 -3.51 13.41
C LYS A 1 -15.88 -4.67 12.78
N ASP A 2 -16.57 -4.45 11.65
CA ASP A 2 -17.26 -5.52 10.93
C ASP A 2 -16.20 -6.52 10.39
N PRO A 3 -16.20 -7.79 10.84
CA PRO A 3 -15.18 -8.77 10.46
C PRO A 3 -15.22 -9.13 8.97
N THR A 4 -16.27 -8.75 8.25
CA THR A 4 -16.41 -8.99 6.81
C THR A 4 -15.81 -7.88 5.95
N LYS A 5 -15.56 -6.69 6.53
CA LYS A 5 -15.02 -5.55 5.79
C LYS A 5 -13.50 -5.63 5.70
N ARG A 6 -13.00 -5.68 4.45
CA ARG A 6 -11.56 -5.61 4.14
C ARG A 6 -11.12 -4.15 4.07
N ILE A 7 -9.98 -3.85 4.68
CA ILE A 7 -9.35 -2.53 4.62
C ILE A 7 -8.20 -2.63 3.61
N VAL A 8 -8.20 -1.73 2.64
CA VAL A 8 -7.22 -1.70 1.56
C VAL A 8 -6.53 -0.35 1.53
N PHE A 9 -5.19 -0.35 1.38
CA PHE A 9 -4.41 0.86 1.15
C PHE A 9 -3.87 0.87 -0.28
N VAL A 10 -4.10 1.98 -0.99
CA VAL A 10 -3.55 2.24 -2.32
C VAL A 10 -2.53 3.37 -2.22
N PHE A 11 -1.27 3.07 -2.55
CA PHE A 11 -0.18 4.03 -2.55
C PHE A 11 0.00 4.61 -3.95
N HIS A 12 0.23 5.91 -4.03
CA HIS A 12 0.60 6.58 -5.29
C HIS A 12 1.45 7.81 -5.01
N CYS A 13 2.17 8.27 -6.03
CA CYS A 13 2.72 9.62 -6.07
C CYS A 13 2.44 10.21 -7.46
N GLU A 14 3.30 11.08 -7.96
CA GLU A 14 3.15 11.64 -9.31
C GLU A 14 3.31 10.56 -10.40
N PHE A 15 4.38 9.76 -10.30
CA PHE A 15 4.73 8.70 -11.25
C PHE A 15 4.72 7.28 -10.64
N SER A 16 4.54 7.17 -9.33
CA SER A 16 4.65 5.93 -8.56
C SER A 16 5.95 5.12 -8.74
N SER A 17 7.04 5.77 -9.17
CA SER A 17 8.35 5.12 -9.36
C SER A 17 9.17 5.03 -8.08
N GLU A 18 9.19 6.09 -7.26
CA GLU A 18 10.11 6.20 -6.11
C GLU A 18 9.38 6.37 -4.77
N ARG A 19 8.67 7.49 -4.59
CA ARG A 19 8.07 7.88 -3.30
C ARG A 19 7.04 6.85 -2.79
N ALA A 20 6.10 6.46 -3.65
CA ALA A 20 5.03 5.54 -3.27
C ALA A 20 5.52 4.10 -3.02
N PRO A 21 6.38 3.49 -3.88
CA PRO A 21 6.98 2.20 -3.58
C PRO A 21 7.80 2.20 -2.29
N SER A 22 8.56 3.27 -2.03
CA SER A 22 9.36 3.40 -0.81
C SER A 22 8.48 3.41 0.44
N LEU A 23 7.40 4.20 0.43
CA LEU A 23 6.45 4.25 1.54
C LEU A 23 5.71 2.91 1.74
N LEU A 24 5.29 2.26 0.67
CA LEU A 24 4.63 0.95 0.72
C LEU A 24 5.54 -0.10 1.38
N ARG A 25 6.81 -0.17 0.96
CA ARG A 25 7.80 -1.09 1.54
C ARG A 25 8.07 -0.77 3.00
N TYR A 26 8.23 0.51 3.33
CA TYR A 26 8.41 0.96 4.71
C TYR A 26 7.24 0.51 5.59
N MET A 27 6.00 0.80 5.20
CA MET A 27 4.81 0.42 5.96
C MET A 27 4.72 -1.11 6.18
N ARG A 28 5.01 -1.90 5.14
CA ARG A 28 5.01 -3.37 5.26
C ARG A 28 6.13 -3.87 6.17
N SER A 29 7.31 -3.26 6.12
CA SER A 29 8.43 -3.59 7.00
C SER A 29 8.05 -3.35 8.46
N GLU A 30 7.47 -2.18 8.76
CA GLU A 30 7.04 -1.84 10.13
C GLU A 30 5.93 -2.77 10.62
N ASP A 31 4.94 -3.09 9.78
CA ASP A 31 3.87 -4.04 10.13
C ASP A 31 4.44 -5.43 10.44
N ARG A 32 5.45 -5.88 9.67
CA ARG A 32 6.15 -7.15 9.93
C ARG A 32 7.01 -7.10 11.19
N ASN A 33 7.67 -5.99 11.46
CA ASN A 33 8.47 -5.80 12.67
C ASN A 33 7.60 -5.89 13.93
N ILE A 34 6.43 -5.23 13.91
CA ILE A 34 5.44 -5.31 15.00
C ILE A 34 4.93 -6.74 15.20
N HIS A 35 4.74 -7.50 14.11
CA HIS A 35 4.21 -8.86 14.14
C HIS A 35 5.29 -9.96 14.07
N ALA A 36 6.55 -9.64 14.37
CA ALA A 36 7.66 -10.59 14.21
C ALA A 36 7.45 -11.89 15.03
N SER A 37 6.84 -11.78 16.21
CA SER A 37 6.55 -12.92 17.10
C SER A 37 5.31 -13.73 16.74
N ASN A 38 4.47 -13.23 15.82
CA ASN A 38 3.20 -13.85 15.41
C ASN A 38 3.06 -13.89 13.89
N TYR A 39 4.13 -14.28 13.20
CA TYR A 39 4.08 -14.50 11.76
C TYR A 39 3.06 -15.61 11.43
N PRO A 40 2.15 -15.45 10.45
CA PRO A 40 2.15 -14.46 9.37
C PRO A 40 1.25 -13.23 9.56
N ALA A 41 0.82 -12.91 10.79
CA ALA A 41 -0.13 -11.82 11.05
C ALA A 41 0.34 -10.46 10.49
N LEU A 42 -0.64 -9.62 10.11
CA LEU A 42 -0.48 -8.26 9.60
C LEU A 42 -1.69 -7.42 10.03
N HIS A 43 -1.47 -6.14 10.35
CA HIS A 43 -2.57 -5.18 10.45
C HIS A 43 -3.09 -4.79 9.07
N TYR A 44 -2.21 -4.72 8.07
CA TYR A 44 -2.53 -4.23 6.73
C TYR A 44 -2.13 -5.26 5.67
N PRO A 45 -2.91 -6.37 5.55
CA PRO A 45 -2.60 -7.45 4.62
C PRO A 45 -2.69 -7.02 3.15
N GLU A 46 -3.61 -6.10 2.82
CA GLU A 46 -3.89 -5.66 1.45
C GLU A 46 -3.31 -4.26 1.17
N LEU A 47 -2.16 -4.22 0.49
CA LEU A 47 -1.50 -3.00 0.03
C LEU A 47 -1.31 -3.07 -1.50
N TYR A 48 -1.60 -1.97 -2.19
CA TYR A 48 -1.44 -1.85 -3.63
C TYR A 48 -0.67 -0.58 -4.01
N LEU A 49 0.01 -0.61 -5.15
CA LEU A 49 0.64 0.55 -5.76
C LEU A 49 -0.13 0.91 -7.03
N LEU A 50 -0.56 2.16 -7.16
CA LEU A 50 -1.16 2.66 -8.41
C LEU A 50 -0.06 2.84 -9.46
N GLU A 51 -0.06 1.99 -10.48
CA GLU A 51 0.89 2.05 -11.58
C GLU A 51 0.81 3.37 -12.35
N GLY A 52 1.96 3.94 -12.71
CA GLY A 52 2.06 5.23 -13.41
C GLY A 52 1.67 6.46 -12.58
N GLY A 53 1.15 6.27 -11.37
CA GLY A 53 0.80 7.33 -10.43
C GLY A 53 -0.33 8.25 -10.90
N TYR A 54 -0.42 9.41 -10.26
CA TYR A 54 -1.46 10.38 -10.56
C TYR A 54 -1.41 10.87 -12.01
N LYS A 55 -0.20 11.03 -12.58
CA LYS A 55 -0.04 11.48 -13.97
C LYS A 55 -0.74 10.53 -14.94
N ALA A 56 -0.43 9.23 -14.87
CA ALA A 56 -1.05 8.25 -15.75
C ALA A 56 -2.57 8.19 -15.52
N LEU A 57 -3.03 8.20 -14.27
CA LEU A 57 -4.46 8.23 -13.97
C LEU A 57 -5.16 9.42 -14.61
N PHE A 58 -4.60 10.62 -14.47
CA PHE A 58 -5.17 11.85 -15.01
C PHE A 58 -5.19 11.85 -16.55
N GLU A 59 -4.12 11.38 -17.19
CA GLU A 59 -4.02 11.23 -18.64
C GLU A 59 -5.01 10.21 -19.22
N HIS A 60 -5.33 9.13 -18.50
CA HIS A 60 -6.37 8.17 -18.92
C HIS A 60 -7.79 8.65 -18.63
N SER A 61 -7.94 9.65 -17.77
CA SER A 61 -9.26 10.20 -17.38
C SER A 61 -9.72 11.35 -18.27
N THR A 62 -8.86 11.80 -19.21
CA THR A 62 -9.12 12.87 -20.18
C THR A 62 -9.14 12.28 -21.58
#